data_AF-A0A1S9THU5-F1
#
_entry.id   AF-A0A1S9THU5-F1
#
_cell.length_a   1.000
_cell.length_b   1.000
_cell.length_c   1.000
_cell.angle_alpha   90.00
_cell.angle_beta   90.00
_cell.angle_gamma   90.00
#
_symmetry.space_group_name_H-M   'P 1'
#
loop_
_entity.id
_entity.type
_entity.pdbx_description
1 polymer ?
#
loop_
_entity_poly.entity_id
_entity_poly.type
_entity_poly.pdbx_seq_one_letter_code
_entity_poly.pdbx_strand_id
1 'polypeptide(L)'
;MKQVLRKSKRKMIYLVGSLLIALSMFANTSFAATEGAVKSVTNSNYTGIAADINLPKSVVVKDGYVNWYLGIGASKVEGGISKTSSGYKVFLNSGYNESGQNSKYWNTQYDTSIKDGDRVNLKLVNNGNGTVTMYVNGSPKYVNQPVYGTFSQYEPVKMVQGVEDTGSNSFSQASFSNVLLRADTSGFTYKSWNSSISSSFSQHGTYGSNFKVYSQVPLSASLR
;
A
#
# COMPACT_ATOMS: atom_id res chain seq x y z
N MET A 1 8.85 60.60 -71.24
CA MET A 1 8.80 62.03 -70.92
C MET A 1 8.00 62.21 -69.62
N LYS A 2 8.65 62.80 -68.61
CA LYS A 2 8.12 63.44 -67.38
C LYS A 2 7.44 62.61 -66.28
N GLN A 3 8.29 62.36 -65.28
CA GLN A 3 8.09 62.24 -63.84
C GLN A 3 7.44 63.51 -63.19
N VAL A 4 7.13 63.39 -61.89
CA VAL A 4 6.80 64.43 -60.85
C VAL A 4 5.29 64.66 -60.67
N LEU A 5 4.64 64.56 -59.50
CA LEU A 5 4.88 65.07 -58.12
C LEU A 5 4.64 63.98 -57.04
N ARG A 6 5.46 63.74 -55.99
CA ARG A 6 5.99 64.51 -54.83
C ARG A 6 5.10 64.59 -53.57
N LYS A 7 5.63 63.94 -52.50
CA LYS A 7 5.52 64.17 -51.03
C LYS A 7 4.17 63.79 -50.38
N SER A 8 4.13 63.07 -49.26
CA SER A 8 4.69 63.50 -47.97
C SER A 8 4.86 62.32 -46.98
N LYS A 9 5.91 62.38 -46.16
CA LYS A 9 6.25 61.44 -45.09
C LYS A 9 5.28 61.59 -43.91
N ARG A 10 4.75 60.47 -43.40
CA ARG A 10 4.50 60.29 -41.96
C ARG A 10 4.95 58.90 -41.53
N LYS A 11 5.93 58.87 -40.63
CA LYS A 11 6.32 57.69 -39.86
C LYS A 11 5.15 57.35 -38.94
N MET A 12 4.72 56.09 -38.91
CA MET A 12 4.05 55.55 -37.74
C MET A 12 4.52 54.11 -37.56
N ILE A 13 5.38 53.96 -36.57
CA ILE A 13 5.86 52.70 -36.02
C ILE A 13 4.68 52.10 -35.26
N TYR A 14 4.21 50.94 -35.67
CA TYR A 14 3.48 50.03 -34.79
C TYR A 14 4.22 48.70 -34.78
N LEU A 15 5.02 48.55 -33.73
CA LEU A 15 5.44 47.27 -33.20
C LEU A 15 4.24 46.64 -32.45
N VAL A 16 4.35 45.35 -32.13
CA VAL A 16 3.43 44.50 -31.35
C VAL A 16 2.54 43.65 -32.27
N GLY A 17 2.61 42.33 -32.27
CA GLY A 17 3.39 41.42 -31.44
C GLY A 17 2.99 40.00 -31.86
N SER A 18 3.98 39.13 -31.96
CA SER A 18 3.81 37.70 -32.19
C SER A 18 2.81 37.16 -31.16
N LEU A 19 1.73 36.53 -31.63
CA LEU A 19 0.84 35.76 -30.77
C LEU A 19 1.60 34.50 -30.32
N LEU A 20 2.42 34.62 -29.27
CA LEU A 20 2.89 33.47 -28.50
C LEU A 20 1.68 32.94 -27.75
N ILE A 21 1.10 31.85 -28.24
CA ILE A 21 0.28 30.99 -27.40
C ILE A 21 1.24 30.36 -26.40
N ALA A 22 1.34 30.98 -25.22
CA ALA A 22 1.97 30.36 -24.07
C ALA A 22 1.14 29.12 -23.73
N LEU A 23 1.62 27.97 -24.19
CA LEU A 23 1.19 26.67 -23.71
C LEU A 23 1.53 26.66 -22.22
N SER A 24 0.53 26.92 -21.37
CA SER A 24 0.68 26.86 -19.93
C SER A 24 1.05 25.42 -19.59
N MET A 25 2.34 25.16 -19.42
CA MET A 25 2.83 23.97 -18.78
C MET A 25 2.32 24.04 -17.34
N PHE A 26 1.20 23.36 -17.09
CA PHE A 26 0.86 22.96 -15.74
C PHE A 26 2.04 22.11 -15.27
N ALA A 27 2.90 22.72 -14.45
CA ALA A 27 3.85 21.98 -13.66
C ALA A 27 3.01 21.09 -12.74
N ASN A 28 2.82 19.83 -13.13
CA ASN A 28 2.40 18.80 -12.22
C ASN A 28 3.53 18.67 -11.20
N THR A 29 3.45 19.42 -10.10
CA THR A 29 4.30 19.18 -8.95
C THR A 29 3.92 17.78 -8.46
N SER A 30 4.72 16.78 -8.85
CA SER A 30 4.65 15.46 -8.22
C SER A 30 5.04 15.67 -6.77
N PHE A 31 4.05 15.74 -5.88
CA PHE A 31 4.33 15.64 -4.46
C PHE A 31 4.98 14.27 -4.23
N ALA A 32 6.13 14.26 -3.56
CA ALA A 32 6.77 13.00 -3.17
C ALA A 32 5.78 12.26 -2.27
N ALA A 33 5.43 11.03 -2.64
CA ALA A 33 4.60 10.18 -1.80
C ALA A 33 5.33 9.94 -0.47
N THR A 34 4.60 10.06 0.63
CA THR A 34 5.11 9.93 2.00
C THR A 34 4.34 8.83 2.70
N GLU A 35 5.04 8.00 3.47
CA GLU A 35 4.44 6.82 4.09
C GLU A 35 4.19 6.99 5.59
N GLY A 36 3.23 6.24 6.11
CA GLY A 36 2.99 6.08 7.54
C GLY A 36 2.41 4.70 7.83
N ALA A 37 2.87 4.03 8.88
CA ALA A 37 2.36 2.72 9.23
C ALA A 37 2.42 2.42 10.72
N VAL A 38 1.51 1.55 11.17
CA VAL A 38 1.60 0.85 12.44
C VAL A 38 1.69 -0.65 12.20
N LYS A 39 2.65 -1.29 12.84
CA LYS A 39 2.92 -2.72 12.65
C LYS A 39 3.13 -3.45 13.97
N SER A 40 2.61 -4.67 14.01
CA SER A 40 2.91 -5.67 15.05
C SER A 40 3.57 -6.86 14.38
N VAL A 41 4.73 -7.28 14.87
CA VAL A 41 5.55 -8.35 14.31
C VAL A 41 5.85 -9.40 15.38
N THR A 42 5.70 -10.68 15.07
CA THR A 42 6.06 -11.75 16.01
C THR A 42 7.57 -11.78 16.24
N ASN A 43 8.00 -12.05 17.48
CA ASN A 43 9.40 -12.32 17.78
C ASN A 43 9.78 -13.79 17.50
N SER A 44 8.79 -14.67 17.37
CA SER A 44 8.93 -16.07 16.96
C SER A 44 8.63 -16.24 15.48
N ASN A 45 9.12 -17.36 14.91
CA ASN A 45 8.96 -17.68 13.51
C ASN A 45 7.81 -18.67 13.26
N TYR A 46 7.11 -18.48 12.15
CA TYR A 46 5.92 -19.24 11.74
C TYR A 46 5.98 -19.53 10.24
N THR A 47 5.14 -20.46 9.78
CA THR A 47 5.05 -20.84 8.35
C THR A 47 3.91 -20.12 7.63
N GLY A 48 3.23 -19.20 8.31
CA GLY A 48 2.09 -18.47 7.76
C GLY A 48 1.28 -17.76 8.83
N ILE A 49 0.35 -16.94 8.36
CA ILE A 49 -0.56 -16.15 9.19
C ILE A 49 -1.90 -16.04 8.50
N ALA A 50 -2.98 -16.11 9.26
CA ALA A 50 -4.33 -15.80 8.82
C ALA A 50 -4.98 -14.83 9.80
N ALA A 51 -5.84 -13.95 9.29
CA ALA A 51 -6.62 -13.04 10.12
C ALA A 51 -7.86 -12.57 9.39
N ASP A 52 -8.87 -12.19 10.15
CA ASP A 52 -9.98 -11.40 9.64
C ASP A 52 -9.68 -9.92 9.83
N ILE A 53 -9.78 -9.16 8.74
CA ILE A 53 -9.71 -7.71 8.75
C ILE A 53 -11.14 -7.18 8.74
N ASN A 54 -11.53 -6.51 9.82
CA ASN A 54 -12.72 -5.67 9.80
C ASN A 54 -12.30 -4.32 9.19
N LEU A 55 -12.69 -4.10 7.93
CA LEU A 55 -12.37 -2.88 7.21
C LEU A 55 -13.10 -1.68 7.84
N PRO A 56 -12.52 -0.47 7.77
CA PRO A 56 -13.18 0.74 8.24
C PRO A 56 -14.55 0.93 7.59
N LYS A 57 -15.51 1.44 8.36
CA LYS A 57 -16.83 1.85 7.82
C LYS A 57 -16.76 3.09 6.93
N SER A 58 -15.66 3.81 6.99
CA SER A 58 -15.37 4.99 6.19
C SER A 58 -13.87 5.08 5.95
N VAL A 59 -13.50 5.12 4.67
CA VAL A 59 -12.14 5.37 4.17
C VAL A 59 -12.19 6.53 3.17
N VAL A 60 -11.38 7.55 3.39
CA VAL A 60 -11.18 8.65 2.44
C VAL A 60 -9.78 8.52 1.86
N VAL A 61 -9.71 8.32 0.54
CA VAL A 61 -8.45 8.29 -0.22
C VAL A 61 -8.47 9.37 -1.30
N LYS A 62 -7.62 10.38 -1.18
CA LYS A 62 -7.50 11.48 -2.14
C LYS A 62 -6.36 11.24 -3.12
N ASP A 63 -5.25 10.71 -2.62
CA ASP A 63 -4.06 10.33 -3.38
C ASP A 63 -3.42 9.07 -2.78
N GLY A 64 -2.56 8.42 -3.56
CA GLY A 64 -1.89 7.19 -3.13
C GLY A 64 -2.86 6.09 -2.69
N TYR A 65 -2.64 5.55 -1.49
CA TYR A 65 -3.42 4.41 -0.98
C TYR A 65 -3.37 4.25 0.56
N VAL A 66 -4.34 3.49 1.08
CA VAL A 66 -4.36 2.96 2.45
C VAL A 66 -4.36 1.43 2.40
N ASN A 67 -3.51 0.77 3.18
CA ASN A 67 -3.34 -0.68 3.17
C ASN A 67 -3.64 -1.33 4.52
N TRP A 68 -4.23 -2.52 4.47
CA TRP A 68 -4.36 -3.47 5.57
C TRP A 68 -3.85 -4.82 5.10
N TYR A 69 -2.77 -5.31 5.69
CA TYR A 69 -2.08 -6.48 5.17
C TYR A 69 -1.40 -7.34 6.22
N LEU A 70 -1.11 -8.57 5.80
CA LEU A 70 -0.29 -9.52 6.53
C LEU A 70 1.09 -9.61 5.86
N GLY A 71 2.11 -10.01 6.61
CA GLY A 71 3.43 -10.24 6.04
C GLY A 71 4.18 -11.41 6.65
N ILE A 72 5.18 -11.90 5.90
CA ILE A 72 6.10 -12.98 6.29
C ILE A 72 7.53 -12.51 6.00
N GLY A 73 8.44 -12.74 6.95
CA GLY A 73 9.87 -12.43 6.80
C GLY A 73 10.19 -10.94 6.92
N ALA A 74 9.60 -10.26 7.92
CA ALA A 74 9.74 -8.84 8.28
C ALA A 74 9.39 -7.80 7.17
N SER A 75 9.80 -8.01 5.92
CA SER A 75 9.47 -7.23 4.72
C SER A 75 9.55 -8.03 3.40
N LYS A 76 9.86 -9.34 3.44
CA LYS A 76 10.05 -10.14 2.21
C LYS A 76 8.75 -10.39 1.45
N VAL A 77 7.67 -10.64 2.19
CA VAL A 77 6.34 -10.89 1.64
C VAL A 77 5.31 -10.04 2.36
N GLU A 78 4.47 -9.34 1.59
CA GLU A 78 3.38 -8.51 2.08
C GLU A 78 2.16 -8.69 1.19
N GLY A 79 1.06 -9.13 1.76
CA GLY A 79 -0.16 -9.40 1.00
C GLY A 79 -1.40 -8.97 1.75
N GLY A 80 -2.29 -8.29 1.04
CA GLY A 80 -3.55 -7.84 1.63
C GLY A 80 -4.37 -6.94 0.74
N ILE A 81 -5.04 -5.98 1.38
CA ILE A 81 -6.05 -5.12 0.77
C ILE A 81 -5.54 -3.68 0.79
N SER A 82 -5.64 -3.00 -0.35
CA SER A 82 -5.39 -1.57 -0.48
C SER A 82 -6.66 -0.86 -0.92
N LYS A 83 -7.00 0.29 -0.34
CA LYS A 83 -7.99 1.22 -0.89
C LYS A 83 -7.27 2.34 -1.64
N THR A 84 -7.69 2.58 -2.88
CA THR A 84 -7.34 3.79 -3.65
C THR A 84 -8.60 4.63 -3.89
N SER A 85 -8.44 5.80 -4.51
CA SER A 85 -9.57 6.61 -5.00
C SER A 85 -10.46 5.83 -5.98
N SER A 86 -9.90 4.90 -6.77
CA SER A 86 -10.64 4.10 -7.75
C SER A 86 -11.35 2.87 -7.17
N GLY A 87 -10.99 2.41 -5.97
CA GLY A 87 -11.59 1.20 -5.40
C GLY A 87 -10.64 0.38 -4.55
N TYR A 88 -11.11 -0.78 -4.09
CA TYR A 88 -10.31 -1.75 -3.37
C TYR A 88 -9.49 -2.60 -4.35
N LYS A 89 -8.24 -2.87 -3.98
CA LYS A 89 -7.39 -3.85 -4.63
C LYS A 89 -6.97 -4.90 -3.63
N VAL A 90 -6.81 -6.10 -4.14
CA VAL A 90 -6.04 -7.16 -3.50
C VAL A 90 -4.62 -7.09 -4.06
N PHE A 91 -3.61 -7.24 -3.20
CA PHE A 91 -2.22 -7.22 -3.62
C PHE A 91 -1.37 -8.29 -2.93
N LEU A 92 -0.27 -8.65 -3.58
CA LEU A 92 0.82 -9.43 -3.02
C LEU A 92 2.16 -8.94 -3.59
N ASN A 93 3.01 -8.50 -2.68
CA ASN A 93 4.41 -8.25 -2.88
C ASN A 93 5.22 -9.42 -2.33
N SER A 94 6.03 -10.06 -3.16
CA SER A 94 7.00 -11.06 -2.73
C SER A 94 8.41 -10.76 -3.27
N GLY A 95 8.64 -9.50 -3.64
CA GLY A 95 9.83 -9.08 -4.37
C GLY A 95 10.61 -7.95 -3.75
N TYR A 96 10.41 -7.66 -2.45
CA TYR A 96 11.14 -6.58 -1.78
C TYR A 96 12.65 -6.81 -1.90
N ASN A 97 13.34 -5.85 -2.53
CA ASN A 97 14.78 -5.83 -2.68
C ASN A 97 15.32 -4.69 -1.82
N GLU A 98 16.19 -5.00 -0.87
CA GLU A 98 16.82 -4.02 0.03
C GLU A 98 17.65 -2.96 -0.74
N SER A 99 18.01 -3.23 -2.01
CA SER A 99 18.80 -2.32 -2.85
C SER A 99 17.99 -1.44 -3.83
N GLY A 100 16.74 -1.11 -3.50
CA GLY A 100 16.09 0.08 -4.05
C GLY A 100 15.57 0.01 -5.50
N GLN A 101 15.20 -1.17 -6.02
CA GLN A 101 14.41 -1.25 -7.26
C GLN A 101 13.20 -2.16 -7.08
N ASN A 102 12.07 -1.67 -7.62
CA ASN A 102 10.73 -2.24 -7.71
C ASN A 102 10.62 -3.70 -7.26
N SER A 103 9.71 -3.94 -6.31
CA SER A 103 9.19 -5.24 -5.92
C SER A 103 9.14 -6.20 -7.11
N LYS A 104 10.14 -7.09 -7.23
CA LYS A 104 10.36 -7.95 -8.40
C LYS A 104 9.11 -8.76 -8.78
N TYR A 105 8.29 -9.06 -7.76
CA TYR A 105 7.01 -9.73 -7.86
C TYR A 105 5.97 -8.89 -7.13
N TRP A 106 5.33 -7.98 -7.86
CA TRP A 106 4.20 -7.19 -7.38
C TRP A 106 2.97 -7.51 -8.20
N ASN A 107 2.01 -8.15 -7.54
CA ASN A 107 0.73 -8.48 -8.14
C ASN A 107 -0.36 -7.65 -7.46
N THR A 108 -1.19 -6.97 -8.26
CA THR A 108 -2.34 -6.24 -7.73
C THR A 108 -3.51 -6.32 -8.70
N GLN A 109 -4.72 -6.46 -8.16
CA GLN A 109 -5.96 -6.49 -8.93
C GLN A 109 -7.06 -5.78 -8.16
N TYR A 110 -7.86 -4.96 -8.86
CA TYR A 110 -9.09 -4.43 -8.28
C TYR A 110 -10.07 -5.56 -7.95
N ASP A 111 -10.78 -5.40 -6.84
CA ASP A 111 -11.83 -6.31 -6.41
C ASP A 111 -13.06 -5.49 -6.02
N THR A 112 -14.07 -5.49 -6.90
CA THR A 112 -15.29 -4.72 -6.72
C THR A 112 -16.26 -5.33 -5.72
N SER A 113 -15.98 -6.55 -5.22
CA SER A 113 -16.81 -7.19 -4.19
C SER A 113 -16.53 -6.64 -2.79
N ILE A 114 -15.35 -6.07 -2.56
CA ILE A 114 -14.92 -5.52 -1.27
C ILE A 114 -15.39 -4.07 -1.12
N LYS A 115 -15.97 -3.76 0.04
CA LYS A 115 -16.52 -2.45 0.39
C LYS A 115 -16.09 -2.02 1.79
N ASP A 116 -16.22 -0.73 2.07
CA ASP A 116 -16.06 -0.17 3.40
C ASP A 116 -16.99 -0.90 4.39
N GLY A 117 -16.46 -1.25 5.56
CA GLY A 117 -17.16 -1.98 6.61
C GLY A 117 -17.20 -3.50 6.45
N ASP A 118 -16.70 -4.05 5.34
CA ASP A 118 -16.65 -5.50 5.14
C ASP A 118 -15.67 -6.18 6.11
N ARG A 119 -15.94 -7.46 6.40
CA ARG A 119 -14.99 -8.38 7.00
C ARG A 119 -14.32 -9.19 5.90
N VAL A 120 -13.00 -9.08 5.77
CA VAL A 120 -12.20 -9.81 4.78
C VAL A 120 -11.25 -10.78 5.49
N ASN A 121 -11.35 -12.07 5.18
CA ASN A 121 -10.39 -13.05 5.65
C ASN A 121 -9.15 -13.05 4.75
N LEU A 122 -7.98 -12.86 5.33
CA LEU A 122 -6.70 -13.02 4.64
C LEU A 122 -5.92 -14.18 5.22
N LYS A 123 -5.21 -14.91 4.36
CA LYS A 123 -4.25 -15.94 4.78
C LYS A 123 -3.03 -15.93 3.86
N LEU A 124 -1.84 -15.88 4.46
CA LEU A 124 -0.56 -16.06 3.79
C LEU A 124 0.09 -17.36 4.27
N VAL A 125 0.54 -18.17 3.33
CA VAL A 125 1.19 -19.47 3.60
C VAL A 125 2.55 -19.49 2.93
N ASN A 126 3.61 -19.71 3.71
CA ASN A 126 4.91 -20.08 3.18
C ASN A 126 4.89 -21.57 2.80
N ASN A 127 5.08 -21.86 1.51
CA ASN A 127 4.97 -23.20 0.96
C ASN A 127 6.24 -24.05 1.20
N GLY A 128 7.32 -23.45 1.74
CA GLY A 128 8.55 -24.17 2.09
C GLY A 128 9.55 -24.40 0.98
N ASN A 129 9.19 -24.02 -0.25
CA ASN A 129 9.97 -24.18 -1.46
C ASN A 129 10.35 -22.82 -2.08
N GLY A 130 10.49 -21.78 -1.26
CA GLY A 130 10.76 -20.43 -1.73
C GLY A 130 9.55 -19.73 -2.38
N THR A 131 8.34 -20.25 -2.17
CA THR A 131 7.10 -19.63 -2.68
C THR A 131 6.09 -19.35 -1.56
N VAL A 132 5.15 -18.45 -1.84
CA VAL A 132 4.03 -18.10 -0.97
C VAL A 132 2.70 -18.29 -1.70
N THR A 133 1.67 -18.67 -0.95
CA THR A 133 0.28 -18.63 -1.41
C THR A 133 -0.54 -17.68 -0.56
N MET A 134 -1.29 -16.77 -1.20
CA MET A 134 -2.26 -15.89 -0.57
C MET A 134 -3.68 -16.30 -0.87
N TYR A 135 -4.52 -16.31 0.17
CA TYR A 135 -5.95 -16.53 0.09
C TYR A 135 -6.70 -15.29 0.57
N VAL A 136 -7.83 -15.04 -0.08
CA VAL A 136 -8.80 -14.00 0.29
C VAL A 136 -10.16 -14.65 0.39
N ASN A 137 -10.83 -14.49 1.54
CA ASN A 137 -12.14 -15.10 1.83
C ASN A 137 -12.16 -16.61 1.55
N GLY A 138 -11.07 -17.30 1.96
CA GLY A 138 -10.90 -18.75 1.77
C GLY A 138 -10.44 -19.18 0.37
N SER A 139 -10.58 -18.33 -0.65
CA SER A 139 -10.20 -18.65 -2.04
C SER A 139 -8.73 -18.29 -2.31
N PRO A 140 -7.95 -19.16 -2.97
CA PRO A 140 -6.59 -18.81 -3.37
C PRO A 140 -6.61 -17.71 -4.43
N LYS A 141 -5.90 -16.62 -4.19
CA LYS A 141 -5.78 -15.49 -5.14
C LYS A 141 -4.43 -15.48 -5.86
N TYR A 142 -3.36 -15.75 -5.13
CA TYR A 142 -2.00 -15.79 -5.67
C TYR A 142 -1.35 -17.08 -5.19
N VAL A 143 -1.17 -18.05 -6.10
CA VAL A 143 -0.70 -19.40 -5.79
C VAL A 143 0.75 -19.57 -6.17
N ASN A 144 1.54 -20.19 -5.29
CA ASN A 144 2.95 -20.53 -5.52
C ASN A 144 3.77 -19.35 -6.08
N GLN A 145 3.51 -18.14 -5.60
CA GLN A 145 4.25 -16.97 -6.03
C GLN A 145 5.69 -17.04 -5.53
N PRO A 146 6.69 -16.92 -6.40
CA PRO A 146 8.09 -16.91 -6.00
C PRO A 146 8.38 -15.76 -5.03
N VAL A 147 9.24 -16.02 -4.05
CA VAL A 147 9.78 -14.99 -3.16
C VAL A 147 11.20 -14.68 -3.61
N TYR A 148 11.50 -13.38 -3.77
CA TYR A 148 12.84 -12.95 -4.15
C TYR A 148 13.81 -13.01 -2.95
N GLY A 149 15.05 -13.42 -3.21
CA GLY A 149 16.10 -13.52 -2.19
C GLY A 149 15.94 -14.75 -1.28
N THR A 150 16.68 -14.74 -0.17
CA THR A 150 16.64 -15.83 0.81
C THR A 150 15.33 -15.80 1.58
N PHE A 151 14.54 -16.87 1.47
CA PHE A 151 13.27 -17.02 2.18
C PHE A 151 13.23 -18.37 2.89
N SER A 152 13.33 -18.34 4.21
CA SER A 152 13.36 -19.55 5.03
C SER A 152 11.95 -20.09 5.25
N GLN A 153 11.82 -21.37 5.59
CA GLN A 153 10.51 -22.00 5.86
C GLN A 153 9.77 -21.37 7.04
N TYR A 154 10.50 -21.00 8.09
CA TYR A 154 9.99 -20.37 9.30
C TYR A 154 10.51 -18.94 9.36
N GLU A 155 9.60 -17.98 9.37
CA GLU A 155 9.90 -16.55 9.30
C GLU A 155 8.99 -15.80 10.28
N PRO A 156 9.40 -14.64 10.82
CA PRO A 156 8.51 -13.81 11.62
C PRO A 156 7.35 -13.32 10.75
N VAL A 157 6.17 -13.19 11.34
CA VAL A 157 4.96 -12.74 10.65
C VAL A 157 4.45 -11.44 11.23
N LYS A 158 3.70 -10.67 10.43
CA LYS A 158 3.25 -9.33 10.83
C LYS A 158 1.83 -9.02 10.39
N MET A 159 1.21 -8.10 11.13
CA MET A 159 0.01 -7.37 10.76
C MET A 159 0.39 -5.90 10.59
N VAL A 160 -0.13 -5.26 9.56
CA VAL A 160 0.17 -3.86 9.27
C VAL A 160 -1.08 -3.11 8.83
N GLN A 161 -1.23 -1.89 9.33
CA GLN A 161 -2.08 -0.87 8.75
C GLN A 161 -1.18 0.28 8.32
N GLY A 162 -1.30 0.72 7.07
CA GLY A 162 -0.40 1.70 6.48
C GLY A 162 -1.08 2.64 5.50
N VAL A 163 -0.42 3.74 5.21
CA VAL A 163 -0.80 4.74 4.22
C VAL A 163 0.45 5.17 3.46
N GLU A 164 0.28 5.42 2.17
CA GLU A 164 1.25 6.14 1.36
C GLU A 164 0.49 7.22 0.60
N ASP A 165 0.74 8.48 0.94
CA ASP A 165 0.00 9.64 0.44
C ASP A 165 0.74 10.96 0.74
N THR A 166 0.05 12.08 0.60
CA THR A 166 0.53 13.42 1.00
C THR A 166 -0.08 13.92 2.32
N GLY A 167 -0.52 13.01 3.19
CA GLY A 167 -1.05 13.31 4.52
C GLY A 167 -2.53 13.70 4.52
N SER A 168 -3.29 13.22 3.54
CA SER A 168 -4.65 13.68 3.24
C SER A 168 -5.71 12.57 3.31
N ASN A 169 -5.25 11.32 3.39
CA ASN A 169 -6.08 10.14 3.59
C ASN A 169 -6.45 9.96 5.06
N SER A 170 -7.63 9.39 5.30
CA SER A 170 -8.09 9.06 6.65
C SER A 170 -8.95 7.81 6.62
N PHE A 171 -9.02 7.12 7.75
CA PHE A 171 -9.95 6.01 7.92
C PHE A 171 -10.42 5.87 9.37
N SER A 172 -11.71 5.60 9.51
CA SER A 172 -12.30 5.13 10.78
C SER A 172 -11.68 3.81 11.23
N GLN A 173 -11.86 3.37 12.47
CA GLN A 173 -11.14 2.22 13.01
C GLN A 173 -11.17 0.96 12.12
N ALA A 174 -9.99 0.45 11.76
CA ALA A 174 -9.78 -0.90 11.23
C ALA A 174 -9.26 -1.80 12.34
N SER A 175 -9.57 -3.09 12.27
CA SER A 175 -9.06 -4.07 13.24
C SER A 175 -8.79 -5.42 12.60
N PHE A 176 -7.68 -6.04 12.98
CA PHE A 176 -7.49 -7.47 12.82
C PHE A 176 -8.24 -8.21 13.93
N SER A 177 -8.71 -9.41 13.64
CA SER A 177 -9.36 -10.32 14.58
C SER A 177 -9.15 -11.77 14.14
N ASN A 178 -9.38 -12.74 15.04
CA ASN A 178 -9.15 -14.16 14.78
C ASN A 178 -7.77 -14.43 14.15
N VAL A 179 -6.74 -13.81 14.71
CA VAL A 179 -5.38 -13.89 14.15
C VAL A 179 -4.80 -15.24 14.50
N LEU A 180 -4.49 -16.05 13.49
CA LEU A 180 -4.00 -17.40 13.61
C LEU A 180 -2.61 -17.52 12.96
N LEU A 181 -1.67 -18.06 13.72
CA LEU A 181 -0.28 -18.28 13.31
C LEU A 181 -0.12 -19.75 12.93
N ARG A 182 0.31 -20.02 11.70
CA ARG A 182 0.55 -21.39 11.25
C ARG A 182 1.89 -21.87 11.82
N ALA A 183 1.84 -22.89 12.67
CA ALA A 183 2.99 -23.32 13.46
C ALA A 183 3.76 -24.51 12.85
N ASP A 184 3.23 -25.14 11.79
CA ASP A 184 3.84 -26.29 11.13
C ASP A 184 3.81 -26.18 9.60
N THR A 185 4.56 -27.06 8.93
CA THR A 185 4.63 -27.14 7.47
C THR A 185 3.55 -28.04 6.87
N SER A 186 2.91 -28.90 7.67
CA SER A 186 1.83 -29.80 7.25
C SER A 186 0.49 -29.08 7.11
N GLY A 187 0.28 -27.95 7.78
CA GLY A 187 -0.94 -27.15 7.67
C GLY A 187 -2.01 -27.43 8.71
N PHE A 188 -1.72 -28.24 9.71
CA PHE A 188 -2.72 -28.68 10.69
C PHE A 188 -2.69 -27.87 11.98
N THR A 189 -1.55 -27.28 12.34
CA THR A 189 -1.40 -26.58 13.62
C THR A 189 -1.46 -25.07 13.44
N TYR A 190 -2.45 -24.45 14.08
CA TYR A 190 -2.55 -23.00 14.23
C TYR A 190 -2.56 -22.61 15.70
N LYS A 191 -1.94 -21.47 16.02
CA LYS A 191 -1.97 -20.84 17.34
C LYS A 191 -2.62 -19.47 17.23
N SER A 192 -3.51 -19.14 18.15
CA SER A 192 -4.06 -17.78 18.21
C SER A 192 -2.97 -16.78 18.60
N TRP A 193 -2.82 -15.70 17.83
CA TRP A 193 -1.97 -14.59 18.21
C TRP A 193 -2.70 -13.70 19.20
N ASN A 194 -2.46 -13.95 20.48
CA ASN A 194 -2.94 -13.15 21.60
C ASN A 194 -1.76 -12.44 22.28
N SER A 195 -2.03 -11.73 23.38
CA SER A 195 -1.03 -10.97 24.12
C SER A 195 0.09 -11.82 24.76
N SER A 196 -0.05 -13.15 24.87
CA SER A 196 1.02 -14.01 25.40
C SER A 196 2.06 -14.40 24.35
N ILE A 197 1.77 -14.18 23.06
CA ILE A 197 2.76 -14.31 21.99
C ILE A 197 3.57 -13.01 21.91
N SER A 198 4.85 -13.12 22.29
CA SER A 198 5.78 -12.00 22.25
C SER A 198 5.85 -11.37 20.85
N SER A 199 5.79 -10.04 20.83
CA SER A 199 5.80 -9.25 19.59
C SER A 199 6.53 -7.93 19.79
N SER A 200 7.01 -7.36 18.69
CA SER A 200 7.46 -5.98 18.62
C SER A 200 6.38 -5.11 17.98
N PHE A 201 6.26 -3.88 18.46
CA PHE A 201 5.33 -2.89 17.95
C PHE A 201 6.09 -1.62 17.55
N SER A 202 5.69 -1.00 16.44
CA SER A 202 6.26 0.28 16.02
C SER A 202 5.27 1.09 15.19
N GLN A 203 5.35 2.42 15.35
CA GLN A 203 4.82 3.40 14.41
C GLN A 203 5.98 3.92 13.56
N HIS A 204 5.78 4.09 12.26
CA HIS A 204 6.83 4.35 11.28
C HIS A 204 6.37 5.36 10.23
N GLY A 205 7.32 6.07 9.62
CA GLY A 205 7.10 6.99 8.52
C GLY A 205 6.64 8.38 8.96
N THR A 206 6.57 9.31 8.01
CA THR A 206 6.14 10.70 8.20
C THR A 206 4.79 10.79 8.90
N TYR A 207 3.85 9.91 8.56
CA TYR A 207 2.48 9.93 9.09
C TYR A 207 2.21 8.91 10.19
N GLY A 208 3.25 8.25 10.73
CA GLY A 208 3.10 7.25 11.77
C GLY A 208 2.38 7.76 13.03
N SER A 209 2.57 9.03 13.39
CA SER A 209 1.91 9.67 14.55
C SER A 209 0.43 9.98 14.34
N ASN A 210 -0.06 10.00 13.09
CA ASN A 210 -1.47 10.27 12.80
C ASN A 210 -2.36 9.05 13.08
N PHE A 211 -1.74 7.89 13.29
CA PHE A 211 -2.45 6.69 13.74
C PHE A 211 -2.79 6.78 15.22
N LYS A 212 -4.08 6.72 15.53
CA LYS A 212 -4.57 6.39 16.87
C LYS A 212 -4.69 4.87 16.99
N VAL A 213 -3.88 4.28 17.86
CA VAL A 213 -3.83 2.83 18.09
C VAL A 213 -4.72 2.47 19.29
N TYR A 214 -5.65 1.55 19.08
CA TYR A 214 -6.58 1.05 20.11
C TYR A 214 -6.09 -0.26 20.72
N SER A 215 -5.39 -1.08 19.95
CA SER A 215 -4.81 -2.36 20.39
C SER A 215 -3.63 -2.72 19.50
N GLN A 216 -2.59 -3.33 20.08
CA GLN A 216 -1.41 -3.81 19.35
C GLN A 216 -1.61 -5.24 18.84
N VAL A 217 -2.22 -6.11 19.66
CA VAL A 217 -2.47 -7.52 19.33
C VAL A 217 -3.86 -7.94 19.84
N PRO A 218 -4.82 -8.25 18.95
CA PRO A 218 -4.73 -8.03 17.51
C PRO A 218 -4.69 -6.52 17.19
N LEU A 219 -4.03 -6.15 16.09
CA LEU A 219 -3.77 -4.76 15.75
C LEU A 219 -5.09 -4.03 15.40
N SER A 220 -5.35 -2.90 16.05
CA SER A 220 -6.47 -2.02 15.71
C SER A 220 -6.07 -0.56 15.82
N ALA A 221 -6.34 0.20 14.76
CA ALA A 221 -6.00 1.61 14.68
C ALA A 221 -6.99 2.35 13.77
N SER A 222 -6.97 3.69 13.86
CA SER A 222 -7.60 4.62 12.92
C SER A 222 -6.58 5.66 12.49
N LEU A 223 -6.73 6.21 11.29
CA LEU A 223 -5.93 7.32 10.77
C LEU A 223 -6.79 8.59 10.70
N ARG A 224 -6.29 9.69 11.27
CA ARG A 224 -6.92 11.02 11.20
C ARG A 224 -6.44 11.80 10.00
#